data_AF-A0A1F6PMZ9-F1
#
_entry.id   AF-A0A1F6PMZ9-F1
#
_cell.length_a   1.000
_cell.length_b   1.000
_cell.length_c   1.000
_cell.angle_alpha   90.00
_cell.angle_beta   90.00
_cell.angle_gamma   90.00
#
_symmetry.space_group_name_H-M   'P 1'
#
loop_
_entity.id
_entity.type
_entity.pdbx_description
1 polymer ?
#
loop_
_entity_poly.entity_id
_entity_poly.type
_entity_poly.pdbx_seq_one_letter_code
_entity_poly.pdbx_strand_id
1 'polypeptide(L)'
;MISKFIKILAIFISSLTVLLLFFAAFAINSDMDFFRELRELYVETAMTTLNHQYLATMFIDKTEIDRIRQKNIIVPIEKTDASNISFDSETKMDIELIDITEKTYKGKLLIIHDPSRIKLAVSKNILKTGEKLSNLIASENAIGGINASGFRDPQGRGKGGLPIGIVIKDGQVVFKSRASSFDIIGFNYDNILVLGRYKRDEIASLNLRDAVSFSPFLIVNGQEQIKPGNGAYGLQPRTAIGQTKNGSVLFLVIDGRQVSSLGATLRTVQDILLKHGAYNAANLDGGSSTVMYYEGHMMNTPCSKYGERFLPTAFIIK
;
A
#
# COMPACT_ATOMS: atom_id res chain seq x y z
N MET A 1 46.78 10.69 -34.32
CA MET A 1 45.49 9.98 -34.52
C MET A 1 44.59 10.01 -33.28
N ILE A 2 45.12 9.72 -32.09
CA ILE A 2 44.38 9.71 -30.82
C ILE A 2 43.64 11.03 -30.52
N SER A 3 44.24 12.20 -30.78
CA SER A 3 43.61 13.51 -30.52
C SER A 3 42.43 13.85 -31.44
N LYS A 4 42.43 13.38 -32.70
CA LYS A 4 41.29 13.54 -33.62
C LYS A 4 40.14 12.62 -33.23
N PHE A 5 40.44 11.38 -32.84
CA PHE A 5 39.45 10.43 -32.36
C PHE A 5 38.74 10.93 -31.09
N ILE A 6 39.50 11.44 -30.11
CA ILE A 6 38.93 12.02 -28.88
C ILE A 6 38.01 13.22 -29.19
N LYS A 7 38.40 14.10 -30.13
CA LYS A 7 37.55 15.23 -30.55
C LYS A 7 36.25 14.78 -31.21
N ILE A 8 36.31 13.79 -32.10
CA ILE A 8 35.13 13.22 -32.76
C ILE A 8 34.22 12.56 -31.73
N LEU A 9 34.78 11.78 -30.80
CA LEU A 9 34.02 11.14 -29.72
C LEU A 9 33.36 12.17 -28.80
N ALA A 10 34.07 13.25 -28.43
CA ALA A 10 33.51 14.33 -27.63
C ALA A 10 32.35 15.05 -28.34
N ILE A 11 32.50 15.35 -29.64
CA ILE A 11 31.43 15.92 -30.46
C ILE A 11 30.24 14.96 -30.49
N PHE A 12 30.47 13.67 -30.76
CA PHE A 12 29.41 12.66 -30.78
C PHE A 12 28.65 12.56 -29.45
N ILE A 13 29.37 12.46 -28.33
CA ILE A 13 28.75 12.43 -26.98
C ILE A 13 27.97 13.72 -26.71
N SER A 14 28.49 14.88 -27.10
CA SER A 14 27.81 16.15 -26.91
C SER A 14 26.52 16.23 -27.75
N SER A 15 26.57 15.85 -29.02
CA SER A 15 25.40 15.81 -29.92
C SER A 15 24.34 14.83 -29.43
N LEU A 16 24.76 13.64 -28.98
CA LEU A 16 23.86 12.64 -28.41
C LEU A 16 23.20 13.16 -27.13
N THR A 17 23.96 13.87 -26.28
CA THR A 17 23.44 14.46 -25.05
C THR A 17 22.40 15.54 -25.35
N VAL A 18 22.66 16.43 -26.31
CA VAL A 18 21.70 17.46 -26.74
C VAL A 18 20.43 16.82 -27.31
N LEU A 19 20.57 15.77 -28.12
CA LEU A 19 19.44 15.03 -28.67
C LEU A 19 18.59 14.37 -27.56
N LEU A 20 19.23 13.77 -26.56
CA LEU A 20 18.55 13.17 -25.40
C LEU A 20 17.83 14.22 -24.56
N LEU A 21 18.43 15.39 -24.34
CA LEU A 21 17.78 16.50 -23.63
C LEU A 21 16.58 17.03 -24.40
N PHE A 22 16.68 17.16 -25.72
CA PHE A 22 15.56 17.56 -26.56
C PHE A 22 14.43 16.53 -26.52
N PHE A 23 14.76 15.23 -26.61
CA PHE A 23 13.79 14.16 -26.49
C PHE A 23 13.12 14.13 -25.10
N ALA A 24 13.89 14.32 -24.03
CA ALA A 24 13.37 14.40 -22.67
C ALA A 24 12.43 15.60 -22.50
N ALA A 25 12.81 16.77 -23.01
CA ALA A 25 11.96 17.96 -23.00
C ALA A 25 10.67 17.73 -23.80
N PHE A 26 10.76 17.12 -24.99
CA PHE A 26 9.60 16.73 -25.78
C PHE A 26 8.69 15.76 -25.02
N ALA A 27 9.24 14.70 -24.44
CA ALA A 27 8.49 13.72 -23.66
C ALA A 27 7.79 14.36 -22.45
N ILE A 28 8.47 15.26 -21.73
CA ILE A 28 7.88 15.96 -20.58
C ILE A 28 6.73 16.86 -21.00
N ASN A 29 6.81 17.53 -22.15
CA ASN A 29 5.80 18.50 -22.59
C ASN A 29 4.76 17.92 -23.58
N SER A 30 4.89 16.65 -23.96
CA SER A 30 3.98 16.01 -24.91
C SER A 30 2.65 15.64 -24.24
N ASP A 31 1.55 15.88 -24.96
CA ASP A 31 0.20 15.46 -24.58
C ASP A 31 -0.18 14.06 -25.09
N MET A 32 0.72 13.40 -25.83
CA MET A 32 0.50 12.02 -26.27
C MET A 32 0.31 11.11 -25.06
N ASP A 33 -0.69 10.22 -25.13
CA ASP A 33 -1.11 9.36 -24.02
C ASP A 33 0.06 8.64 -23.35
N PHE A 34 0.95 8.03 -24.16
CA PHE A 34 2.15 7.34 -23.68
C PHE A 34 3.06 8.23 -22.81
N PHE A 35 3.40 9.43 -23.30
CA PHE A 35 4.30 10.34 -22.58
C PHE A 35 3.62 10.96 -21.35
N ARG A 36 2.32 11.22 -21.45
CA ARG A 36 1.51 11.71 -20.33
C ARG A 36 1.45 10.68 -19.21
N GLU A 37 1.18 9.42 -19.51
CA GLU A 37 1.16 8.34 -18.50
C GLU A 37 2.54 8.12 -17.85
N LEU A 38 3.61 8.17 -18.64
CA LEU A 38 4.97 8.06 -18.11
C LEU A 38 5.32 9.24 -17.19
N ARG A 39 4.93 10.46 -17.58
CA ARG A 39 5.09 11.68 -16.76
C ARG A 39 4.29 11.59 -15.48
N GLU A 40 3.03 11.17 -15.55
CA GLU A 40 2.17 10.95 -14.38
C GLU A 40 2.81 9.95 -13.41
N LEU A 41 3.24 8.78 -13.92
CA LEU A 41 3.93 7.77 -13.11
C LEU A 41 5.21 8.30 -12.46
N TYR A 42 6.03 9.04 -13.21
CA TYR A 42 7.27 9.63 -12.71
C TYR A 42 7.01 10.65 -11.60
N VAL A 43 6.12 11.61 -11.86
CA VAL A 43 5.75 12.66 -10.89
C VAL A 43 5.22 12.04 -9.63
N GLU A 44 4.27 11.11 -9.72
CA GLU A 44 3.68 10.50 -8.54
C GLU A 44 4.69 9.68 -7.73
N THR A 45 5.58 8.95 -8.40
CA THR A 45 6.65 8.17 -7.76
C THR A 45 7.61 9.08 -6.99
N ALA A 46 8.07 10.15 -7.62
CA ALA A 46 8.98 11.11 -7.00
C ALA A 46 8.30 11.89 -5.86
N MET A 47 7.09 12.39 -6.08
CA MET A 47 6.36 13.21 -5.10
C MET A 47 5.95 12.42 -3.85
N THR A 48 5.70 11.12 -3.99
CA THR A 48 5.38 10.22 -2.87
C THR A 48 6.65 9.77 -2.11
N THR A 49 7.83 9.94 -2.70
CA THR A 49 9.10 9.57 -2.08
C THR A 49 9.68 10.75 -1.30
N LEU A 50 9.35 10.83 0.00
CA LEU A 50 9.76 11.87 0.97
C LEU A 50 10.92 12.78 0.52
N ASN A 51 12.17 12.33 0.63
CA ASN A 51 13.36 13.18 0.39
C ASN A 51 13.76 13.31 -1.09
N HIS A 52 13.01 12.73 -2.03
CA HIS A 52 13.35 12.68 -3.45
C HIS A 52 12.33 13.42 -4.33
N GLN A 53 11.47 14.25 -3.74
CA GLN A 53 10.52 15.10 -4.47
C GLN A 53 11.20 16.02 -5.49
N TYR A 54 12.47 16.39 -5.22
CA TYR A 54 13.29 17.21 -6.11
C TYR A 54 13.44 16.61 -7.52
N LEU A 55 13.31 15.29 -7.67
CA LEU A 55 13.35 14.62 -8.97
C LEU A 55 12.23 15.15 -9.87
N ALA A 56 11.01 15.31 -9.36
CA ALA A 56 9.92 15.90 -10.14
C ALA A 56 10.07 17.42 -10.28
N THR A 57 10.32 18.13 -9.17
CA THR A 57 10.27 19.60 -9.16
C THR A 57 11.43 20.27 -9.91
N MET A 58 12.49 19.53 -10.26
CA MET A 58 13.60 20.05 -11.08
C MET A 58 13.21 20.21 -12.55
N PHE A 59 12.26 19.42 -13.05
CA PHE A 59 11.95 19.32 -14.48
C PHE A 59 10.49 19.63 -14.83
N ILE A 60 9.58 19.59 -13.85
CA ILE A 60 8.14 19.73 -14.08
C ILE A 60 7.65 20.88 -13.21
N ASP A 61 6.81 21.73 -13.81
CA ASP A 61 6.26 22.88 -13.12
C ASP A 61 5.31 22.47 -11.98
N LYS A 62 5.15 23.37 -11.01
CA LYS A 62 4.32 23.08 -9.83
C LYS A 62 2.85 22.89 -10.21
N THR A 63 2.36 23.62 -11.21
CA THR A 63 0.98 23.57 -11.70
C THR A 63 0.62 22.20 -12.28
N GLU A 64 1.48 21.61 -13.10
CA GLU A 64 1.30 20.26 -13.63
C GLU A 64 1.45 19.22 -12.54
N ILE A 65 2.41 19.38 -11.62
CA ILE A 65 2.55 18.48 -10.46
C ILE A 65 1.26 18.47 -9.63
N ASP A 66 0.72 19.65 -9.32
CA ASP A 66 -0.51 19.78 -8.54
C ASP A 66 -1.72 19.22 -9.32
N ARG A 67 -1.79 19.45 -10.64
CA ARG A 67 -2.82 18.85 -11.52
C ARG A 67 -2.79 17.32 -11.48
N ILE A 68 -1.61 16.72 -11.65
CA ILE A 68 -1.42 15.26 -11.62
C ILE A 68 -1.85 14.70 -10.26
N ARG A 69 -1.43 15.34 -9.17
CA ARG A 69 -1.76 14.88 -7.81
C ARG A 69 -3.25 15.01 -7.47
N GLN A 70 -3.96 15.99 -8.04
CA GLN A 70 -5.39 16.18 -7.84
C GLN A 70 -6.27 15.28 -8.73
N LYS A 71 -5.72 14.70 -9.80
CA LYS A 71 -6.47 13.85 -10.76
C LYS A 71 -7.03 12.56 -10.13
N ASN A 72 -6.49 12.14 -8.99
CA ASN A 72 -6.80 10.85 -8.36
C ASN A 72 -7.97 10.88 -7.35
N ILE A 73 -8.96 11.74 -7.59
CA ILE A 73 -10.06 11.98 -6.65
C ILE A 73 -11.27 11.10 -7.02
N ILE A 74 -11.44 10.06 -6.21
CA ILE A 74 -12.71 9.52 -5.70
C ILE A 74 -13.65 8.92 -6.76
N VAL A 75 -13.51 7.62 -7.01
CA VAL A 75 -14.70 6.79 -7.24
C VAL A 75 -15.54 6.85 -5.96
N PRO A 76 -16.88 6.99 -6.02
CA PRO A 76 -17.72 6.93 -4.84
C PRO A 76 -17.34 5.72 -4.02
N ILE A 77 -16.97 5.96 -2.76
CA ILE A 77 -16.57 4.90 -1.85
C ILE A 77 -17.82 4.08 -1.53
N GLU A 78 -18.02 3.00 -2.28
CA GLU A 78 -19.03 2.01 -1.95
C GLU A 78 -18.67 1.37 -0.60
N LYS A 79 -19.71 1.04 0.16
CA LYS A 79 -19.59 0.31 1.42
C LYS A 79 -19.67 -1.17 1.11
N THR A 80 -18.92 -1.99 1.85
CA THR A 80 -19.01 -3.45 1.73
C THR A 80 -20.44 -3.92 2.00
N ASP A 81 -20.93 -4.79 1.11
CA ASP A 81 -22.13 -5.58 1.32
C ASP A 81 -21.74 -6.95 1.90
N ALA A 82 -22.06 -7.13 3.18
CA ALA A 82 -21.76 -8.33 3.94
C ALA A 82 -22.57 -9.56 3.49
N SER A 83 -23.71 -9.38 2.81
CA SER A 83 -24.63 -10.48 2.48
C SER A 83 -24.09 -11.47 1.44
N ASN A 84 -23.07 -11.05 0.70
CA ASN A 84 -22.50 -11.80 -0.43
C ASN A 84 -21.22 -12.58 -0.10
N ILE A 85 -20.82 -12.64 1.18
CA ILE A 85 -19.69 -13.45 1.64
C ILE A 85 -20.22 -14.72 2.28
N SER A 86 -19.74 -15.87 1.81
CA SER A 86 -19.99 -17.19 2.38
C SER A 86 -18.69 -17.77 2.95
N PHE A 87 -18.78 -18.71 3.89
CA PHE A 87 -17.61 -19.42 4.42
C PHE A 87 -17.68 -20.89 4.01
N ASP A 88 -16.67 -21.35 3.29
CA ASP A 88 -16.57 -22.76 2.92
C ASP A 88 -16.17 -23.59 4.15
N SER A 89 -16.86 -24.70 4.41
CA SER A 89 -16.63 -25.56 5.57
C SER A 89 -15.60 -26.67 5.33
N GLU A 90 -15.04 -26.80 4.12
CA GLU A 90 -14.28 -28.00 3.68
C GLU A 90 -12.79 -27.77 3.38
N THR A 91 -12.22 -26.61 3.71
CA THR A 91 -10.84 -26.29 3.29
C THR A 91 -9.80 -27.17 4.00
N LYS A 92 -9.04 -27.96 3.22
CA LYS A 92 -8.02 -28.90 3.72
C LYS A 92 -6.67 -28.25 4.06
N MET A 93 -6.37 -27.07 3.52
CA MET A 93 -5.18 -26.28 3.82
C MET A 93 -5.59 -25.00 4.54
N ASP A 94 -4.82 -24.63 5.56
CA ASP A 94 -5.12 -23.50 6.45
C ASP A 94 -4.54 -22.20 5.91
N ILE A 95 -3.27 -22.22 5.46
CA ILE A 95 -2.54 -21.06 4.92
C ILE A 95 -1.68 -21.46 3.72
N GLU A 96 -1.70 -20.67 2.65
CA GLU A 96 -0.82 -20.79 1.47
C GLU A 96 0.08 -19.55 1.30
N LEU A 97 1.35 -19.77 0.95
CA LEU A 97 2.30 -18.71 0.60
C LEU A 97 2.65 -18.79 -0.89
N ILE A 98 2.47 -17.68 -1.60
CA ILE A 98 2.70 -17.54 -3.03
C ILE A 98 3.72 -16.43 -3.30
N ASP A 99 4.69 -16.74 -4.16
CA ASP A 99 5.67 -15.78 -4.64
C ASP A 99 5.11 -14.95 -5.80
N ILE A 100 5.10 -13.63 -5.63
CA ILE A 100 4.70 -12.70 -6.68
C ILE A 100 5.98 -12.13 -7.29
N THR A 101 6.41 -12.67 -8.43
CA THR A 101 7.63 -12.23 -9.10
C THR A 101 7.34 -11.80 -10.52
N GLU A 102 7.56 -10.52 -10.79
CA GLU A 102 7.50 -9.93 -12.12
C GLU A 102 8.84 -9.26 -12.46
N LYS A 103 9.00 -8.82 -13.72
CA LYS A 103 10.23 -8.16 -14.17
C LYS A 103 10.56 -6.88 -13.39
N THR A 104 9.54 -6.15 -12.94
CA THR A 104 9.70 -4.82 -12.33
C THR A 104 9.49 -4.82 -10.82
N TYR A 105 8.89 -5.87 -10.25
CA TYR A 105 8.63 -5.95 -8.82
C TYR A 105 8.62 -7.39 -8.29
N LYS A 106 8.86 -7.51 -6.98
CA LYS A 106 8.81 -8.77 -6.23
C LYS A 106 7.94 -8.59 -4.99
N GLY A 107 7.26 -9.65 -4.58
CA GLY A 107 6.37 -9.65 -3.45
C GLY A 107 5.98 -11.05 -2.99
N LYS A 108 5.16 -11.08 -1.96
CA LYS A 108 4.60 -12.30 -1.37
C LYS A 108 3.11 -12.10 -1.14
N LEU A 109 2.34 -13.14 -1.44
CA LEU A 109 0.93 -13.22 -1.12
C LEU A 109 0.73 -14.39 -0.16
N LEU A 110 0.13 -14.12 0.99
CA LEU A 110 -0.28 -15.12 1.95
C LEU A 110 -1.81 -15.22 1.91
N ILE A 111 -2.33 -16.42 1.69
CA ILE A 111 -3.76 -16.73 1.67
C ILE A 111 -4.09 -17.46 2.96
N ILE A 112 -5.00 -16.91 3.76
CA ILE A 112 -5.45 -17.46 5.03
C ILE A 112 -6.90 -17.91 4.85
N HIS A 113 -7.15 -19.22 4.86
CA HIS A 113 -8.47 -19.75 4.53
C HIS A 113 -9.50 -19.56 5.65
N ASP A 114 -9.07 -19.52 6.91
CA ASP A 114 -9.92 -19.20 8.06
C ASP A 114 -9.79 -17.70 8.44
N PRO A 115 -10.78 -16.85 8.11
CA PRO A 115 -10.75 -15.42 8.44
C PRO A 115 -10.90 -15.14 9.94
N SER A 116 -11.37 -16.10 10.75
CA SER A 116 -11.55 -15.92 12.20
C SER A 116 -10.22 -15.73 12.93
N ARG A 117 -9.13 -16.23 12.32
CA ARG A 117 -7.74 -16.12 12.76
C ARG A 117 -7.17 -14.72 12.67
N ILE A 118 -7.76 -13.87 11.84
CA ILE A 118 -7.26 -12.52 11.61
C ILE A 118 -7.65 -11.61 12.77
N LYS A 119 -6.66 -11.05 13.46
CA LYS A 119 -6.85 -10.09 14.56
C LYS A 119 -6.05 -8.82 14.34
N LEU A 120 -6.33 -7.78 15.12
CA LEU A 120 -5.51 -6.57 15.13
C LEU A 120 -4.57 -6.56 16.35
N ALA A 121 -3.28 -6.50 16.09
CA ALA A 121 -2.28 -6.15 17.10
C ALA A 121 -2.13 -4.61 17.16
N VAL A 122 -2.00 -4.09 18.37
CA VAL A 122 -1.81 -2.66 18.63
C VAL A 122 -0.61 -2.49 19.56
N SER A 123 0.27 -1.54 19.24
CA SER A 123 1.42 -1.22 20.09
C SER A 123 0.99 -0.95 21.53
N LYS A 124 1.67 -1.57 22.50
CA LYS A 124 1.48 -1.33 23.94
C LYS A 124 1.78 0.12 24.32
N ASN A 125 2.61 0.78 23.50
CA ASN A 125 3.02 2.17 23.67
C ASN A 125 2.30 3.11 22.71
N ILE A 126 1.11 2.76 22.24
CA ILE A 126 0.30 3.64 21.39
C ILE A 126 0.24 5.07 21.96
N LEU A 127 0.27 6.05 21.06
CA LEU A 127 0.44 7.49 21.31
C LEU A 127 1.87 7.94 21.69
N LYS A 128 2.77 7.02 22.04
CA LYS A 128 4.17 7.33 22.37
C LYS A 128 5.12 6.79 21.29
N THR A 129 5.11 5.48 21.09
CA THR A 129 5.95 4.76 20.13
C THR A 129 5.22 3.55 19.55
N GLY A 130 5.53 3.21 18.31
CA GLY A 130 5.13 1.96 17.70
C GLY A 130 6.04 0.83 18.14
N GLU A 131 5.78 -0.35 17.60
CA GLU A 131 6.58 -1.55 17.78
C GLU A 131 6.93 -2.14 16.42
N LYS A 132 8.00 -2.92 16.37
CA LYS A 132 8.34 -3.71 15.19
C LYS A 132 7.25 -4.76 14.94
N LEU A 133 7.03 -5.17 13.68
CA LEU A 133 5.99 -6.14 13.35
C LEU A 133 6.26 -7.47 14.07
N SER A 134 7.53 -7.91 14.08
CA SER A 134 7.98 -9.08 14.83
C SER A 134 7.55 -9.06 16.31
N ASN A 135 7.70 -7.90 16.97
CA ASN A 135 7.30 -7.73 18.37
C ASN A 135 5.79 -7.71 18.56
N LEU A 136 5.03 -7.08 17.66
CA LEU A 136 3.56 -7.08 17.69
C LEU A 136 3.03 -8.51 17.61
N ILE A 137 3.55 -9.30 16.67
CA ILE A 137 3.22 -10.73 16.47
C ILE A 137 3.55 -11.53 17.73
N ALA A 138 4.79 -11.41 18.24
CA ALA A 138 5.23 -12.14 19.43
C ALA A 138 4.39 -11.80 20.67
N SER A 139 4.02 -10.51 20.84
CA SER A 139 3.26 -10.06 22.00
C SER A 139 1.83 -10.60 22.07
N GLU A 140 1.29 -11.02 20.93
CA GLU A 140 -0.07 -11.56 20.76
C GLU A 140 -0.09 -13.09 20.63
N ASN A 141 1.08 -13.76 20.72
CA ASN A 141 1.27 -15.17 20.41
C ASN A 141 0.73 -15.55 19.01
N ALA A 142 0.99 -14.68 18.04
CA ALA A 142 0.56 -14.87 16.66
C ALA A 142 1.66 -15.57 15.83
N ILE A 143 1.27 -16.19 14.71
CA ILE A 143 2.19 -16.91 13.81
C ILE A 143 2.65 -16.08 12.62
N GLY A 144 1.99 -14.95 12.35
CA GLY A 144 2.32 -14.10 11.21
C GLY A 144 1.50 -12.81 11.17
N GLY A 145 1.76 -11.97 10.19
CA GLY A 145 1.04 -10.71 10.00
C GLY A 145 1.65 -9.77 8.98
N ILE A 146 0.93 -8.66 8.75
CA ILE A 146 1.34 -7.52 7.93
C ILE A 146 1.09 -6.21 8.69
N ASN A 147 1.82 -5.16 8.33
CA ASN A 147 1.54 -3.82 8.85
C ASN A 147 0.13 -3.34 8.43
N ALA A 148 -0.51 -2.50 9.27
CA ALA A 148 -1.89 -2.06 9.03
C ALA A 148 -2.00 -0.54 8.80
N SER A 149 -2.32 0.23 9.84
CA SER A 149 -2.64 1.67 9.70
C SER A 149 -1.41 2.52 9.39
N GLY A 150 -1.63 3.64 8.70
CA GLY A 150 -0.66 4.73 8.69
C GLY A 150 -0.53 5.39 10.06
N PHE A 151 0.51 6.21 10.21
CA PHE A 151 0.72 7.01 11.42
C PHE A 151 1.27 8.39 11.07
N ARG A 152 1.01 9.34 11.97
CA ARG A 152 1.59 10.67 11.93
C ARG A 152 3.00 10.62 12.50
N ASP A 153 3.91 11.31 11.83
CA ASP A 153 5.29 11.44 12.26
C ASP A 153 5.72 12.91 12.24
N PRO A 154 5.18 13.74 13.16
CA PRO A 154 5.38 15.20 13.13
C PRO A 154 6.85 15.61 13.32
N GLN A 155 7.69 14.73 13.86
CA GLN A 155 9.13 14.98 14.05
C GLN A 155 10.00 14.27 13.00
N GLY A 156 9.40 13.53 12.05
CA GLY A 156 10.12 12.77 11.03
C GLY A 156 11.05 11.67 11.57
N ARG A 157 10.81 11.20 12.81
CA ARG A 157 11.69 10.23 13.50
C ARG A 157 11.22 8.79 13.34
N GLY A 158 10.11 8.58 12.62
CA GLY A 158 9.53 7.28 12.35
C GLY A 158 9.06 6.54 13.59
N LYS A 159 8.64 7.27 14.64
CA LYS A 159 8.32 6.65 15.94
C LYS A 159 7.15 5.67 15.88
N GLY A 160 6.27 5.75 14.88
CA GLY A 160 5.18 4.79 14.69
C GLY A 160 4.08 4.82 15.76
N GLY A 161 4.09 5.78 16.69
CA GLY A 161 3.20 5.74 17.86
C GLY A 161 1.83 6.36 17.65
N LEU A 162 1.62 7.20 16.63
CA LEU A 162 0.42 8.01 16.47
C LEU A 162 -0.38 7.58 15.23
N PRO A 163 -1.29 6.59 15.33
CA PRO A 163 -2.10 6.17 14.18
C PRO A 163 -2.93 7.32 13.59
N ILE A 164 -3.34 7.15 12.33
CA ILE A 164 -4.30 8.05 11.67
C ILE A 164 -5.73 7.54 11.85
N GLY A 165 -6.72 8.43 11.70
CA GLY A 165 -8.14 8.06 11.68
C GLY A 165 -8.62 7.40 12.98
N ILE A 166 -9.06 6.14 12.91
CA ILE A 166 -9.55 5.35 14.05
C ILE A 166 -8.81 4.01 14.14
N VAL A 167 -8.69 3.48 15.37
CA VAL A 167 -8.23 2.12 15.66
C VAL A 167 -9.23 1.48 16.61
N ILE A 168 -9.74 0.31 16.22
CA ILE A 168 -10.66 -0.53 16.99
C ILE A 168 -9.97 -1.87 17.19
N LYS A 169 -9.92 -2.36 18.42
CA LYS A 169 -9.40 -3.68 18.78
C LYS A 169 -10.38 -4.34 19.74
N ASP A 170 -10.73 -5.59 19.49
CA ASP A 170 -11.65 -6.37 20.34
C ASP A 170 -12.97 -5.62 20.63
N GLY A 171 -13.51 -4.91 19.63
CA GLY A 171 -14.72 -4.10 19.71
C GLY A 171 -14.57 -2.74 20.41
N GLN A 172 -13.38 -2.43 20.94
CA GLN A 172 -13.11 -1.20 21.68
C GLN A 172 -12.34 -0.19 20.84
N VAL A 173 -12.76 1.08 20.87
CA VAL A 173 -12.04 2.18 20.21
C VAL A 173 -10.79 2.53 21.03
N VAL A 174 -9.64 2.04 20.59
CA VAL A 174 -8.33 2.30 21.24
C VAL A 174 -7.80 3.69 20.88
N PHE A 175 -8.06 4.14 19.67
CA PHE A 175 -7.68 5.48 19.21
C PHE A 175 -8.70 6.04 18.25
N LYS A 176 -8.92 7.36 18.32
CA LYS A 176 -9.78 8.08 17.37
C LYS A 176 -9.33 9.53 17.23
N SER A 177 -9.11 9.97 15.99
CA SER A 177 -8.81 11.36 15.67
C SER A 177 -10.07 12.25 15.75
N ARG A 178 -9.90 13.56 15.58
CA ARG A 178 -11.01 14.54 15.61
C ARG A 178 -11.90 14.53 14.36
N ALA A 179 -11.60 13.72 13.34
CA ALA A 179 -12.37 13.66 12.10
C ALA A 179 -13.85 13.27 12.32
N SER A 180 -14.74 13.80 11.48
CA SER A 180 -16.18 13.50 11.49
C SER A 180 -16.52 12.19 10.79
N SER A 181 -15.67 11.73 9.88
CA SER A 181 -15.77 10.46 9.17
C SER A 181 -14.42 9.74 9.13
N PHE A 182 -14.47 8.43 8.98
CA PHE A 182 -13.33 7.54 8.91
C PHE A 182 -13.48 6.61 7.72
N ASP A 183 -12.40 6.43 6.95
CA ASP A 183 -12.29 5.30 6.04
C ASP A 183 -11.94 4.08 6.92
N ILE A 184 -12.74 3.03 6.84
CA ILE A 184 -12.64 1.83 7.68
C ILE A 184 -12.10 0.68 6.84
N ILE A 185 -11.12 -0.01 7.39
CA ILE A 185 -10.63 -1.31 6.94
C ILE A 185 -10.56 -2.19 8.18
N GLY A 186 -11.43 -3.20 8.27
CA GLY A 186 -11.49 -4.03 9.47
C GLY A 186 -12.43 -5.23 9.34
N PHE A 187 -12.37 -6.11 10.33
CA PHE A 187 -13.25 -7.27 10.42
C PHE A 187 -14.33 -7.05 11.47
N ASN A 188 -15.57 -7.40 11.11
CA ASN A 188 -16.66 -7.50 12.08
C ASN A 188 -16.60 -8.85 12.83
N TYR A 189 -17.54 -9.07 13.75
CA TYR A 189 -17.62 -10.34 14.49
C TYR A 189 -17.98 -11.55 13.63
N ASP A 190 -18.57 -11.33 12.45
CA ASP A 190 -18.85 -12.38 11.45
C ASP A 190 -17.64 -12.68 10.55
N ASN A 191 -16.46 -12.11 10.85
CA ASN A 191 -15.21 -12.26 10.08
C ASN A 191 -15.29 -11.73 8.65
N ILE A 192 -16.16 -10.75 8.40
CA ILE A 192 -16.29 -10.05 7.12
C ILE A 192 -15.41 -8.81 7.13
N LEU A 193 -14.59 -8.65 6.07
CA LEU A 193 -13.78 -7.46 5.82
C LEU A 193 -14.68 -6.30 5.39
N VAL A 194 -14.98 -5.40 6.34
CA VAL A 194 -15.76 -4.20 6.15
C VAL A 194 -14.87 -3.07 5.62
N LEU A 195 -15.19 -2.62 4.41
CA LEU A 195 -14.60 -1.45 3.75
C LEU A 195 -15.67 -0.37 3.59
N GLY A 196 -15.31 0.88 3.84
CA GLY A 196 -16.23 1.99 3.59
C GLY A 196 -15.83 3.26 4.31
N ARG A 197 -16.41 4.38 3.88
CA ARG A 197 -16.34 5.64 4.62
C ARG A 197 -17.58 5.79 5.48
N TYR A 198 -17.37 5.96 6.78
CA TYR A 198 -18.44 6.02 7.77
C TYR A 198 -18.30 7.26 8.65
N LYS A 199 -19.42 7.90 8.96
CA LYS A 199 -19.51 8.92 9.98
C LYS A 199 -19.28 8.30 11.35
N ARG A 200 -18.84 9.12 12.29
CA ARG A 200 -18.50 8.68 13.65
C ARG A 200 -19.63 7.94 14.37
N ASP A 201 -20.87 8.36 14.15
CA ASP A 201 -22.10 7.78 14.72
C ASP A 201 -22.52 6.46 14.05
N GLU A 202 -22.12 6.23 12.79
CA GLU A 202 -22.37 4.97 12.08
C GLU A 202 -21.42 3.85 12.51
N ILE A 203 -20.27 4.15 13.12
CA ILE A 203 -19.25 3.12 13.42
C ILE A 203 -19.77 2.02 14.36
N ALA A 204 -20.59 2.37 15.34
CA ALA A 204 -21.08 1.42 16.33
C ALA A 204 -22.03 0.37 15.72
N SER A 205 -22.77 0.70 14.65
CA SER A 205 -23.70 -0.23 14.01
C SER A 205 -23.02 -1.25 13.09
N LEU A 206 -21.72 -1.08 12.81
CA LEU A 206 -20.96 -2.00 11.95
C LEU A 206 -20.53 -3.29 12.67
N ASN A 207 -20.74 -3.37 13.99
CA ASN A 207 -20.34 -4.52 14.81
C ASN A 207 -18.87 -4.94 14.58
N LEU A 208 -17.98 -3.94 14.49
CA LEU A 208 -16.55 -4.15 14.21
C LEU A 208 -15.86 -4.80 15.41
N ARG A 209 -15.10 -5.86 15.15
CA ARG A 209 -14.17 -6.44 16.12
C ARG A 209 -12.83 -5.70 16.05
N ASP A 210 -12.27 -5.61 14.87
CA ASP A 210 -10.91 -5.12 14.64
C ASP A 210 -10.91 -4.19 13.44
N ALA A 211 -10.40 -2.95 13.56
CA ALA A 211 -10.38 -2.02 12.43
C ALA A 211 -9.30 -0.95 12.55
N VAL A 212 -8.86 -0.46 11.40
CA VAL A 212 -7.99 0.70 11.26
C VAL A 212 -8.50 1.66 10.18
N SER A 213 -8.01 2.89 10.17
CA SER A 213 -8.16 3.79 9.03
C SER A 213 -6.98 3.77 8.09
N PHE A 214 -7.27 3.49 6.81
CA PHE A 214 -6.39 3.76 5.68
C PHE A 214 -7.17 3.83 4.36
N SER A 215 -6.50 4.19 3.28
CA SER A 215 -7.08 4.33 1.95
C SER A 215 -6.00 4.24 0.85
N PRO A 216 -6.36 4.09 -0.43
CA PRO A 216 -7.71 3.85 -0.96
C PRO A 216 -8.16 2.39 -0.83
N PHE A 217 -9.45 2.16 -1.04
CA PHE A 217 -9.98 0.82 -1.30
C PHE A 217 -9.73 0.46 -2.76
N LEU A 218 -9.41 -0.80 -3.02
CA LEU A 218 -8.98 -1.29 -4.32
C LEU A 218 -10.12 -2.07 -5.00
N ILE A 219 -10.83 -2.88 -4.20
CA ILE A 219 -11.95 -3.69 -4.67
C ILE A 219 -13.04 -3.60 -3.62
N VAL A 220 -14.26 -3.30 -4.04
CA VAL A 220 -15.43 -3.30 -3.14
C VAL A 220 -16.55 -4.04 -3.85
N ASN A 221 -17.14 -5.03 -3.19
CA ASN A 221 -18.23 -5.84 -3.75
C ASN A 221 -17.88 -6.43 -5.15
N GLY A 222 -16.63 -6.85 -5.33
CA GLY A 222 -16.11 -7.39 -6.58
C GLY A 222 -15.88 -6.37 -7.69
N GLN A 223 -16.08 -5.08 -7.41
CA GLN A 223 -15.88 -3.99 -8.36
C GLN A 223 -14.53 -3.31 -8.16
N GLU A 224 -13.79 -3.17 -9.26
CA GLU A 224 -12.57 -2.36 -9.34
C GLU A 224 -12.82 -0.90 -9.00
N GLN A 225 -11.99 -0.36 -8.11
CA GLN A 225 -12.05 1.05 -7.72
C GLN A 225 -11.10 1.92 -8.55
N ILE A 226 -10.07 1.34 -9.17
CA ILE A 226 -9.14 2.03 -10.07
C ILE A 226 -9.47 1.60 -11.50
N LYS A 227 -10.13 2.47 -12.29
CA LYS A 227 -10.64 2.15 -13.65
C LYS A 227 -9.82 2.77 -14.80
N PRO A 228 -9.60 4.10 -14.86
CA PRO A 228 -8.49 4.62 -15.65
C PRO A 228 -7.29 4.93 -14.75
N GLY A 229 -6.09 4.80 -15.30
CA GLY A 229 -4.85 5.20 -14.64
C GLY A 229 -4.28 4.18 -13.65
N ASN A 230 -3.23 4.60 -12.96
CA ASN A 230 -2.39 3.75 -12.11
C ASN A 230 -2.82 3.73 -10.61
N GLY A 231 -3.88 4.46 -10.27
CA GLY A 231 -4.39 4.58 -8.90
C GLY A 231 -3.62 5.54 -8.00
N ALA A 232 -2.82 6.44 -8.57
CA ALA A 232 -1.97 7.40 -7.87
C ALA A 232 -0.74 6.81 -7.17
N TYR A 233 0.04 7.71 -6.57
CA TYR A 233 1.19 7.46 -5.69
C TYR A 233 2.40 6.77 -6.35
N GLY A 234 2.31 6.46 -7.65
CA GLY A 234 3.39 5.91 -8.44
C GLY A 234 3.86 4.51 -8.01
N LEU A 235 5.09 4.15 -8.38
CA LEU A 235 5.72 2.88 -8.00
C LEU A 235 6.24 2.95 -6.57
N GLN A 236 5.69 2.12 -5.69
CA GLN A 236 6.09 2.09 -4.27
C GLN A 236 6.13 0.66 -3.74
N PRO A 237 6.83 0.40 -2.62
CA PRO A 237 6.52 -0.74 -1.77
C PRO A 237 5.07 -0.64 -1.30
N ARG A 238 4.33 -1.75 -1.33
CA ARG A 238 2.89 -1.79 -1.03
C ARG A 238 2.57 -2.88 -0.04
N THR A 239 1.63 -2.61 0.86
CA THR A 239 0.95 -3.60 1.67
C THR A 239 -0.55 -3.50 1.37
N ALA A 240 -1.22 -4.62 1.21
CA ALA A 240 -2.66 -4.66 1.01
C ALA A 240 -3.28 -5.87 1.68
N ILE A 241 -4.57 -5.73 1.99
CA ILE A 241 -5.41 -6.79 2.53
C ILE A 241 -6.62 -7.00 1.62
N GLY A 242 -7.03 -8.24 1.42
CA GLY A 242 -8.26 -8.58 0.72
C GLY A 242 -9.00 -9.72 1.38
N GLN A 243 -10.25 -9.91 0.98
CA GLN A 243 -11.08 -11.06 1.33
C GLN A 243 -11.81 -11.55 0.08
N THR A 244 -11.78 -12.85 -0.16
CA THR A 244 -12.49 -13.52 -1.25
C THR A 244 -13.98 -13.71 -0.91
N LYS A 245 -14.80 -14.07 -1.90
CA LYS A 245 -16.23 -14.38 -1.64
C LYS A 245 -16.44 -15.55 -0.70
N ASN A 246 -15.52 -16.51 -0.67
CA ASN A 246 -15.57 -17.66 0.23
C ASN A 246 -14.88 -17.42 1.60
N GLY A 247 -14.56 -16.16 1.90
CA GLY A 247 -14.08 -15.73 3.22
C GLY A 247 -12.57 -15.78 3.43
N SER A 248 -11.81 -16.42 2.54
CA SER A 248 -10.34 -16.44 2.64
C SER A 248 -9.75 -15.03 2.62
N VAL A 249 -8.77 -14.76 3.48
CA VAL A 249 -8.10 -13.46 3.61
C VAL A 249 -6.78 -13.48 2.87
N LEU A 250 -6.48 -12.39 2.19
CA LEU A 250 -5.28 -12.20 1.37
C LEU A 250 -4.41 -11.13 2.02
N PHE A 251 -3.20 -11.48 2.41
CA PHE A 251 -2.16 -10.53 2.81
C PHE A 251 -1.15 -10.41 1.68
N LEU A 252 -1.01 -9.22 1.11
CA LEU A 252 -0.08 -8.94 0.02
C LEU A 252 0.95 -7.91 0.44
N VAL A 253 2.22 -8.23 0.21
CA VAL A 253 3.32 -7.25 0.25
C VAL A 253 4.09 -7.25 -1.06
N ILE A 254 4.49 -6.06 -1.51
CA ILE A 254 5.35 -5.86 -2.67
C ILE A 254 6.53 -4.99 -2.25
N ASP A 255 7.74 -5.48 -2.48
CA ASP A 255 8.97 -4.73 -2.26
C ASP A 255 9.10 -3.59 -3.29
N GLY A 256 9.77 -2.51 -2.93
CA GLY A 256 9.95 -1.38 -3.84
C GLY A 256 11.14 -0.50 -3.46
N ARG A 257 11.42 0.52 -4.28
CA ARG A 257 12.54 1.45 -4.11
C ARG A 257 13.91 0.76 -4.04
N GLN A 258 14.06 -0.36 -4.74
CA GLN A 258 15.26 -1.18 -4.76
C GLN A 258 15.61 -1.56 -6.21
N VAL A 259 16.88 -1.83 -6.50
CA VAL A 259 17.30 -2.24 -7.86
C VAL A 259 16.62 -3.55 -8.28
N SER A 260 16.41 -4.45 -7.32
CA SER A 260 15.74 -5.74 -7.52
C SER A 260 14.21 -5.65 -7.56
N SER A 261 13.61 -4.52 -7.14
CA SER A 261 12.17 -4.30 -7.13
C SER A 261 11.88 -2.80 -7.10
N LEU A 262 11.34 -2.26 -8.20
CA LEU A 262 11.00 -0.84 -8.29
C LEU A 262 9.79 -0.50 -7.41
N GLY A 263 8.87 -1.46 -7.26
CA GLY A 263 7.59 -1.31 -6.57
C GLY A 263 6.42 -1.47 -7.52
N ALA A 264 5.22 -1.31 -6.98
CA ALA A 264 3.97 -1.46 -7.71
C ALA A 264 3.11 -0.19 -7.63
N THR A 265 2.33 0.02 -8.68
CA THR A 265 1.22 0.98 -8.67
C THR A 265 0.05 0.39 -7.88
N LEU A 266 -0.91 1.22 -7.45
CA LEU A 266 -2.10 0.69 -6.78
C LEU A 266 -2.99 -0.14 -7.71
N ARG A 267 -3.03 0.20 -9.02
CA ARG A 267 -3.68 -0.65 -10.04
C ARG A 267 -3.06 -2.04 -10.07
N THR A 268 -1.73 -2.14 -10.08
CA THR A 268 -1.06 -3.44 -10.06
C THR A 268 -1.43 -4.27 -8.83
N VAL A 269 -1.53 -3.64 -7.65
CA VAL A 269 -1.98 -4.32 -6.42
C VAL A 269 -3.42 -4.81 -6.54
N GLN A 270 -4.33 -3.97 -7.06
CA GLN A 270 -5.72 -4.33 -7.34
C GLN A 270 -5.80 -5.55 -8.27
N ASP A 271 -5.07 -5.52 -9.38
CA ASP A 271 -5.08 -6.59 -10.39
C ASP A 271 -4.55 -7.92 -9.82
N ILE A 272 -3.50 -7.88 -8.98
CA ILE A 272 -3.01 -9.07 -8.27
C ILE A 272 -4.10 -9.63 -7.35
N LEU A 273 -4.75 -8.80 -6.54
CA LEU A 273 -5.76 -9.26 -5.59
C LEU A 273 -6.99 -9.83 -6.32
N LEU A 274 -7.44 -9.19 -7.41
CA LEU A 274 -8.50 -9.72 -8.27
C LEU A 274 -8.15 -11.07 -8.87
N LYS A 275 -6.93 -11.22 -9.39
CA LYS A 275 -6.43 -12.49 -9.94
C LYS A 275 -6.49 -13.63 -8.91
N HIS A 276 -6.37 -13.31 -7.63
CA HIS A 276 -6.48 -14.27 -6.52
C HIS A 276 -7.86 -14.26 -5.84
N GLY A 277 -8.89 -13.74 -6.52
CA GLY A 277 -10.29 -13.88 -6.13
C GLY A 277 -10.79 -12.90 -5.08
N ALA A 278 -10.05 -11.82 -4.80
CA ALA A 278 -10.49 -10.80 -3.85
C ALA A 278 -11.84 -10.19 -4.27
N TYR A 279 -12.79 -10.19 -3.33
CA TYR A 279 -14.10 -9.56 -3.47
C TYR A 279 -14.14 -8.19 -2.79
N ASN A 280 -13.47 -8.06 -1.65
CA ASN A 280 -13.18 -6.80 -1.00
C ASN A 280 -11.67 -6.69 -0.81
N ALA A 281 -11.07 -5.53 -1.10
CA ALA A 281 -9.65 -5.30 -0.89
C ALA A 281 -9.33 -3.83 -0.65
N ALA A 282 -8.33 -3.59 0.18
CA ALA A 282 -7.86 -2.25 0.49
C ALA A 282 -6.34 -2.18 0.57
N ASN A 283 -5.82 -1.01 0.18
CA ASN A 283 -4.44 -0.65 0.43
C ASN A 283 -4.25 -0.35 1.92
N LEU A 284 -3.08 -0.71 2.44
CA LEU A 284 -2.61 -0.43 3.80
C LEU A 284 -1.38 0.49 3.75
N ASP A 285 -0.79 0.80 4.91
CA ASP A 285 0.40 1.65 4.94
C ASP A 285 1.55 1.02 4.13
N GLY A 286 2.18 1.82 3.28
CA GLY A 286 3.14 1.33 2.30
C GLY A 286 4.54 1.89 2.52
N GLY A 287 5.34 1.92 1.45
CA GLY A 287 6.70 2.46 1.52
C GLY A 287 7.54 1.70 2.54
N SER A 288 8.30 2.43 3.36
CA SER A 288 9.15 1.84 4.40
C SER A 288 8.39 1.07 5.49
N SER A 289 7.06 1.19 5.54
CA SER A 289 6.21 0.43 6.46
C SER A 289 5.89 -0.98 5.96
N THR A 290 6.13 -1.27 4.68
CA THR A 290 5.80 -2.55 4.03
C THR A 290 6.61 -3.69 4.65
N VAL A 291 5.95 -4.53 5.43
CA VAL A 291 6.57 -5.71 6.04
C VAL A 291 5.54 -6.82 6.26
N MET A 292 5.96 -8.05 6.00
CA MET A 292 5.22 -9.27 6.31
C MET A 292 6.12 -10.24 7.09
N TYR A 293 5.53 -10.90 8.08
CA TYR A 293 6.13 -12.01 8.80
C TYR A 293 5.21 -13.23 8.75
N TYR A 294 5.80 -14.41 8.64
CA TYR A 294 5.09 -15.68 8.74
C TYR A 294 6.03 -16.74 9.31
N GLU A 295 5.55 -17.51 10.28
CA GLU A 295 6.29 -18.58 10.98
C GLU A 295 7.68 -18.16 11.46
N GLY A 296 7.78 -16.97 12.07
CA GLY A 296 9.03 -16.43 12.62
C GLY A 296 10.00 -15.84 11.59
N HIS A 297 9.66 -15.87 10.30
CA HIS A 297 10.52 -15.36 9.23
C HIS A 297 9.92 -14.10 8.60
N MET A 298 10.79 -13.16 8.24
CA MET A 298 10.40 -12.00 7.43
C MET A 298 10.26 -12.45 5.97
N MET A 299 9.13 -12.14 5.35
CA MET A 299 8.77 -12.66 4.02
C MET A 299 9.26 -11.78 2.86
N ASN A 300 9.53 -10.50 3.13
CA ASN A 300 9.90 -9.49 2.12
C ASN A 300 11.17 -8.73 2.55
N THR A 301 11.69 -7.86 1.69
CA THR A 301 12.86 -7.02 1.98
C THR A 301 12.46 -5.54 2.13
N PRO A 302 12.20 -5.05 3.35
CA PRO A 302 11.81 -3.66 3.57
C PRO A 302 12.82 -2.68 2.99
N CYS A 303 12.34 -1.63 2.32
CA CYS A 303 13.23 -0.62 1.70
C CYS A 303 13.93 0.30 2.73
N SER A 304 13.63 0.14 4.02
CA SER A 304 14.26 0.88 5.11
C SER A 304 15.66 0.33 5.38
N LYS A 305 16.65 1.22 5.46
CA LYS A 305 18.04 0.85 5.77
C LYS A 305 18.22 0.15 7.12
N TYR A 306 17.25 0.30 8.02
CA TYR A 306 17.27 -0.28 9.37
C TYR A 306 16.37 -1.52 9.51
N GLY A 307 15.92 -2.09 8.39
CA GLY A 307 14.93 -3.18 8.38
C GLY A 307 13.53 -2.68 8.71
N GLU A 308 12.73 -3.52 9.37
CA GLU A 308 11.38 -3.15 9.80
C GLU A 308 11.37 -1.90 10.69
N ARG A 309 10.41 -1.01 10.43
CA ARG A 309 10.22 0.22 11.21
C ARG A 309 9.20 0.01 12.33
N PHE A 310 9.11 0.98 13.22
CA PHE A 310 8.08 1.01 14.25
C PHE A 310 6.70 1.32 13.64
N LEU A 311 5.72 0.52 14.01
CA LEU A 311 4.35 0.56 13.51
C LEU A 311 3.36 0.65 14.69
N PRO A 312 2.23 1.37 14.52
CA PRO A 312 1.22 1.48 15.58
C PRO A 312 0.37 0.20 15.67
N THR A 313 0.13 -0.45 14.54
CA THR A 313 -0.85 -1.52 14.38
C THR A 313 -0.42 -2.51 13.30
N ALA A 314 -0.88 -3.75 13.41
CA ALA A 314 -0.67 -4.82 12.44
C ALA A 314 -1.89 -5.75 12.39
N PHE A 315 -2.25 -6.23 11.20
CA PHE A 315 -3.14 -7.37 11.08
C PHE A 315 -2.29 -8.65 11.26
N ILE A 316 -2.70 -9.50 12.18
CA ILE A 316 -1.97 -10.69 12.60
C ILE A 316 -2.82 -11.95 12.44
N ILE A 317 -2.15 -13.10 12.41
CA ILE A 317 -2.76 -14.42 12.25
C ILE A 317 -2.55 -15.19 13.56
N LYS A 318 -3.64 -15.51 14.27
CA LYS A 318 -3.62 -16.33 15.49
C LYS A 318 -4.06 -17.75 15.16
#